data_AF-A0A8C4WVH1-F1
#
_entry.id   AF-A0A8C4WVH1-F1
#
_cell.length_a   1.000
_cell.length_b   1.000
_cell.length_c   1.000
_cell.angle_alpha   90.00
_cell.angle_beta   90.00
_cell.angle_gamma   90.00
#
_symmetry.space_group_name_H-M   'P 1'
#
loop_
_entity.id
_entity.type
_entity.pdbx_description
1 polymer ?
#
loop_
_entity_poly.entity_id
_entity_poly.type
_entity_poly.pdbx_seq_one_letter_code
_entity_poly.pdbx_strand_id
1 'polypeptide(L)'
;MRMHCLLVHRRPLPRPSRRPDPRHLLLLLLLFSATSLGLLAYYVSRSSRRVSLFVAPTPNRGTQTTHLPFRPLQSCSEPWVKGIKHRRSTENLEPSLMKSNISGSLFAKHSWLGTQRNIPVVLLFLETHYSSLGQEIIALLEGARFGYQLEVAAAGFKGDLPSLRAPDGQARFAAVVFENVLRYVRLDGHKKKLLEKYCSQFGMGIIGFLQINEHGSPGPDLPGLGLRVQTFSELKHATINPTATALRLTRPGNTFPGLLPGREWSAFHWNASTFQSLLLAYPIACQPSQGQAETVVVYDRGLQDGVQRVIFGNGLFFWLQRLLFVDILAAVSRGRLSLKPDRYLLVDIDDIFVGKDGTRMSPADVEKFCPPKV
;
A
#
# COMPACT_ATOMS: atom_id res chain seq x y z
N MET A 1 42.97 34.39 71.36
CA MET A 1 42.29 34.00 70.11
C MET A 1 41.60 32.66 70.33
N ARG A 2 40.27 32.60 70.18
CA ARG A 2 39.44 31.42 70.44
C ARG A 2 39.61 30.39 69.31
N MET A 3 39.98 29.16 69.66
CA MET A 3 39.87 28.00 68.77
C MET A 3 38.40 27.54 68.74
N HIS A 4 37.78 27.59 67.56
CA HIS A 4 36.50 26.94 67.30
C HIS A 4 36.75 25.63 66.54
N CYS A 5 36.28 24.55 67.14
CA CYS A 5 36.22 23.21 66.59
C CYS A 5 35.15 23.16 65.50
N LEU A 6 35.49 22.74 64.28
CA LEU A 6 34.54 22.47 63.20
C LEU A 6 34.58 20.98 62.83
N LEU A 7 33.50 20.30 63.22
CA LEU A 7 33.13 18.94 62.86
C LEU A 7 32.96 18.79 61.34
N VAL A 8 33.68 17.86 60.72
CA VAL A 8 33.41 17.39 59.36
C VAL A 8 32.59 16.10 59.44
N HIS A 9 31.31 16.19 59.08
CA HIS A 9 30.40 15.05 58.91
C HIS A 9 30.80 14.22 57.67
N ARG A 10 31.18 12.95 57.86
CA ARG A 10 31.31 11.96 56.78
C ARG A 10 29.91 11.46 56.39
N ARG A 11 29.50 11.63 55.12
CA ARG A 11 28.29 11.00 54.58
C ARG A 11 28.55 9.49 54.32
N PRO A 12 27.59 8.59 54.63
CA PRO A 12 27.73 7.18 54.29
C PRO A 12 27.49 6.92 52.80
N LEU A 13 28.27 6.01 52.21
CA LEU A 13 28.11 5.51 50.85
C LEU A 13 26.79 4.71 50.69
N PRO A 14 26.12 4.76 49.52
CA PRO A 14 24.90 4.00 49.30
C PRO A 14 25.20 2.49 49.20
N ARG A 15 24.36 1.67 49.85
CA ARG A 15 24.41 0.21 49.80
C ARG A 15 24.04 -0.29 48.39
N PRO A 16 24.65 -1.39 47.89
CA PRO A 16 24.28 -1.96 46.61
C PRO A 16 22.84 -2.49 46.65
N SER A 17 22.06 -2.18 45.61
CA SER A 17 20.71 -2.70 45.41
C SER A 17 20.76 -4.22 45.28
N ARG A 18 19.99 -4.92 46.13
CA ARG A 18 19.81 -6.37 46.02
C ARG A 18 19.23 -6.68 44.63
N ARG A 19 19.96 -7.45 43.83
CA ARG A 19 19.43 -8.00 42.57
C ARG A 19 18.18 -8.81 42.90
N PRO A 20 17.06 -8.61 42.18
CA PRO A 20 15.87 -9.43 42.39
C PRO A 20 16.20 -10.89 42.08
N ASP A 21 15.73 -11.79 42.95
CA ASP A 21 15.92 -13.24 42.79
C ASP A 21 15.41 -13.66 41.41
N PRO A 22 16.19 -14.40 40.60
CA PRO A 22 15.77 -14.85 39.26
C PRO A 22 14.45 -15.63 39.28
N ARG A 23 14.08 -16.24 40.41
CA ARG A 23 12.78 -16.91 40.59
C ARG A 23 11.61 -15.93 40.58
N HIS A 24 11.78 -14.73 41.15
CA HIS A 24 10.77 -13.68 41.10
C HIS A 24 10.62 -13.08 39.70
N LEU A 25 11.72 -12.93 38.98
CA LEU A 25 11.70 -12.51 37.57
C LEU A 25 10.96 -13.52 36.69
N LEU A 26 11.23 -14.82 36.87
CA LEU A 26 10.52 -15.87 36.14
C LEU A 26 9.02 -15.88 36.48
N LEU A 27 8.66 -15.72 37.76
CA LEU A 27 7.26 -15.66 38.18
C LEU A 27 6.53 -14.46 37.58
N LEU A 28 7.18 -13.29 37.54
CA LEU A 28 6.63 -12.08 36.90
C LEU A 28 6.44 -12.27 35.38
N LEU A 29 7.38 -12.95 34.73
CA LEU A 29 7.32 -13.21 33.29
C LEU A 29 6.20 -14.20 32.95
N LEU A 30 6.01 -15.23 33.78
CA LEU A 30 4.91 -16.18 33.66
C LEU A 30 3.56 -15.49 33.90
N LEU A 31 3.44 -14.66 34.94
CA LEU A 31 2.22 -13.89 35.21
C LEU A 31 1.91 -12.90 34.07
N PHE A 32 2.91 -12.23 33.52
CA PHE A 32 2.75 -11.35 32.36
C PHE A 32 2.30 -12.13 31.11
N SER A 33 2.87 -13.30 30.86
CA SER A 33 2.48 -14.13 29.70
C SER A 33 1.05 -14.65 29.83
N ALA A 34 0.65 -15.10 31.03
CA ALA A 34 -0.69 -15.62 31.29
C ALA A 34 -1.75 -14.51 31.20
N THR A 35 -1.46 -13.32 31.73
CA THR A 35 -2.36 -12.16 31.62
C THR A 35 -2.49 -11.67 30.18
N SER A 36 -1.40 -11.66 29.42
CA SER A 36 -1.41 -11.30 28.00
C SER A 36 -2.23 -12.29 27.15
N LEU A 37 -2.04 -13.60 27.36
CA LEU A 37 -2.86 -14.62 26.70
C LEU A 37 -4.34 -14.53 27.08
N GLY A 38 -4.64 -14.27 28.36
CA GLY A 38 -6.01 -14.09 28.83
C GLY A 38 -6.70 -12.88 28.18
N LEU A 39 -5.99 -11.76 28.04
CA LEU A 39 -6.47 -10.57 27.34
C LEU A 39 -6.69 -10.83 25.84
N LEU A 40 -5.77 -11.55 25.18
CA LEU A 40 -5.91 -11.90 23.77
C LEU A 40 -7.11 -12.83 23.55
N ALA A 41 -7.25 -13.88 24.37
CA ALA A 41 -8.38 -14.80 24.32
C ALA A 41 -9.72 -14.08 24.58
N TYR A 42 -9.75 -13.16 25.54
CA TYR A 42 -10.90 -12.30 25.80
C TYR A 42 -11.25 -11.44 24.58
N TYR A 43 -10.26 -10.81 23.94
CA TYR A 43 -10.48 -9.96 22.77
C TYR A 43 -10.98 -10.77 21.56
N VAL A 44 -10.39 -11.94 21.30
CA VAL A 44 -10.79 -12.85 20.21
C VAL A 44 -12.19 -13.43 20.45
N SER A 45 -12.52 -13.76 21.70
CA SER A 45 -13.85 -14.25 22.07
C SER A 45 -14.91 -13.15 21.93
N ARG A 46 -14.55 -11.87 22.14
CA ARG A 46 -15.47 -10.73 22.00
C ARG A 46 -15.59 -10.26 20.56
N SER A 47 -14.56 -10.43 19.72
CA SER A 47 -14.58 -10.10 18.30
C SER A 47 -15.37 -11.10 17.45
N SER A 48 -15.64 -12.32 17.93
CA SER A 48 -16.34 -13.37 17.18
C SER A 48 -17.87 -13.26 17.17
N ARG A 49 -18.47 -12.18 17.71
CA ARG A 49 -19.92 -11.92 17.58
C ARG A 49 -20.24 -10.82 16.57
N ARG A 50 -19.89 -11.06 15.30
CA ARG A 50 -20.64 -10.58 14.12
C ARG A 50 -20.01 -11.12 12.82
N VAL A 51 -20.26 -12.39 12.54
CA VAL A 51 -20.26 -12.92 11.17
C VAL A 51 -21.56 -13.69 11.04
N SER A 52 -22.62 -13.03 10.59
CA SER A 52 -23.80 -13.74 10.10
C SER A 52 -23.39 -14.40 8.79
N LEU A 53 -23.37 -15.73 8.77
CA LEU A 53 -23.31 -16.50 7.53
C LEU A 53 -24.51 -16.07 6.68
N PHE A 54 -24.25 -15.41 5.55
CA PHE A 54 -25.21 -15.35 4.46
C PHE A 54 -25.27 -16.73 3.82
N VAL A 55 -26.31 -17.49 4.18
CA VAL A 55 -26.71 -18.70 3.45
C VAL A 55 -27.39 -18.23 2.17
N ALA A 56 -26.79 -18.55 1.02
CA ALA A 56 -27.44 -18.32 -0.28
C ALA A 56 -28.69 -19.21 -0.39
N PRO A 57 -29.83 -18.70 -0.89
CA PRO A 57 -31.00 -19.54 -1.10
C PRO A 57 -30.76 -20.47 -2.30
N THR A 58 -31.00 -21.76 -2.10
CA THR A 58 -31.10 -22.77 -3.17
C THR A 58 -32.30 -22.47 -4.06
N PRO A 59 -32.17 -22.49 -5.40
CA PRO A 59 -33.33 -22.40 -6.27
C PRO A 59 -34.03 -23.76 -6.38
N ASN A 60 -35.31 -23.78 -6.05
CA ASN A 60 -36.19 -24.92 -6.27
C ASN A 60 -36.44 -25.17 -7.76
N ARG A 61 -36.58 -26.46 -8.08
CA ARG A 61 -36.96 -27.04 -9.38
C ARG A 61 -38.37 -26.62 -9.83
N GLY A 62 -38.49 -26.40 -11.14
CA GLY A 62 -39.73 -26.15 -11.91
C GLY A 62 -39.75 -24.71 -12.42
N THR A 63 -39.74 -24.37 -13.72
CA THR A 63 -40.27 -25.06 -14.90
C THR A 63 -39.77 -24.33 -16.16
N GLN A 64 -39.56 -25.10 -17.23
CA GLN A 64 -39.56 -24.74 -18.67
C GLN A 64 -38.40 -23.91 -19.26
N THR A 65 -37.56 -24.66 -19.98
CA THR A 65 -36.65 -24.32 -21.08
C THR A 65 -37.23 -23.40 -22.15
N THR A 66 -36.54 -22.29 -22.41
CA THR A 66 -36.43 -21.70 -23.75
C THR A 66 -34.96 -21.35 -24.01
N HIS A 67 -34.40 -21.97 -25.06
CA HIS A 67 -33.00 -21.83 -25.47
C HIS A 67 -32.77 -20.44 -26.10
N LEU A 68 -31.73 -19.74 -25.65
CA LEU A 68 -31.08 -18.66 -26.40
C LEU A 68 -29.67 -19.13 -26.82
N PRO A 69 -29.25 -18.94 -28.09
CA PRO A 69 -27.99 -19.47 -28.56
C PRO A 69 -26.80 -18.60 -28.11
N PHE A 70 -25.75 -19.26 -27.66
CA PHE A 70 -24.41 -18.69 -27.46
C PHE A 70 -23.83 -18.28 -28.83
N ARG A 71 -23.45 -17.00 -28.98
CA ARG A 71 -22.65 -16.52 -30.12
C ARG A 71 -21.16 -16.70 -29.82
N PRO A 72 -20.36 -17.37 -30.68
CA PRO A 72 -18.91 -17.40 -30.54
C PRO A 72 -18.30 -16.04 -30.88
N LEU A 73 -17.26 -15.64 -30.14
CA LEU A 73 -16.38 -14.54 -30.51
C LEU A 73 -15.66 -14.87 -31.82
N GLN A 74 -15.79 -13.96 -32.78
CA GLN A 74 -15.16 -14.04 -34.11
C GLN A 74 -13.63 -14.03 -34.00
N SER A 75 -13.04 -15.02 -34.65
CA SER A 75 -11.62 -15.17 -34.98
C SER A 75 -11.11 -13.97 -35.78
N CYS A 76 -10.14 -13.23 -35.24
CA CYS A 76 -9.22 -12.42 -36.03
C CYS A 76 -7.95 -13.24 -36.30
N SER A 77 -7.79 -13.67 -37.54
CA SER A 77 -6.60 -14.32 -38.06
C SER A 77 -5.61 -13.29 -38.58
N GLU A 78 -4.40 -13.24 -38.03
CA GLU A 78 -3.18 -12.80 -38.72
C GLU A 78 -1.93 -13.48 -38.11
N PRO A 79 -0.83 -13.63 -38.89
CA PRO A 79 -0.01 -14.83 -38.84
C PRO A 79 1.12 -14.81 -37.80
N TRP A 80 1.38 -15.99 -37.24
CA TRP A 80 2.54 -16.28 -36.41
C TRP A 80 3.86 -16.11 -37.18
N VAL A 81 4.72 -15.23 -36.68
CA VAL A 81 6.12 -15.13 -37.08
C VAL A 81 6.86 -16.40 -36.69
N LYS A 82 7.45 -17.06 -37.69
CA LYS A 82 8.32 -18.23 -37.54
C LYS A 82 9.63 -17.85 -36.83
N GLY A 83 10.03 -18.69 -35.89
CA GLY A 83 11.41 -19.18 -35.81
C GLY A 83 12.19 -18.76 -34.58
N ILE A 84 12.25 -19.63 -33.57
CA ILE A 84 13.47 -19.81 -32.77
C ILE A 84 13.75 -21.31 -32.67
N LYS A 85 14.90 -21.70 -33.20
CA LYS A 85 15.42 -23.06 -33.27
C LYS A 85 15.71 -23.60 -31.87
N HIS A 86 15.38 -24.87 -31.67
CA HIS A 86 15.93 -25.71 -30.61
C HIS A 86 17.46 -25.64 -30.62
N ARG A 87 18.07 -25.20 -29.52
CA ARG A 87 19.45 -25.54 -29.16
C ARG A 87 19.40 -26.45 -27.94
N ARG A 88 19.74 -27.72 -28.18
CA ARG A 88 19.99 -28.74 -27.19
C ARG A 88 21.37 -28.45 -26.58
N SER A 89 21.43 -28.11 -25.30
CA SER A 89 22.66 -28.19 -24.51
C SER A 89 22.33 -28.91 -23.22
N THR A 90 22.71 -30.17 -23.19
CA THR A 90 22.79 -31.05 -22.03
C THR A 90 23.93 -30.57 -21.14
N GLU A 91 23.63 -29.99 -19.98
CA GLU A 91 24.57 -29.94 -18.87
C GLU A 91 23.82 -30.31 -17.59
N ASN A 92 24.30 -31.39 -16.98
CA ASN A 92 23.85 -31.96 -15.72
C ASN A 92 24.16 -30.98 -14.58
N LEU A 93 23.16 -30.57 -13.82
CA LEU A 93 23.35 -30.11 -12.43
C LEU A 93 22.19 -30.58 -11.56
N GLU A 94 22.50 -31.55 -10.72
CA GLU A 94 21.75 -31.99 -9.54
C GLU A 94 21.36 -30.79 -8.64
N PRO A 95 20.14 -30.73 -8.11
CA PRO A 95 19.77 -29.71 -7.13
C PRO A 95 20.16 -30.16 -5.71
N SER A 96 21.25 -29.61 -5.19
CA SER A 96 21.61 -29.77 -3.77
C SER A 96 20.62 -29.03 -2.87
N LEU A 97 19.92 -29.82 -2.07
CA LEU A 97 19.05 -29.44 -0.97
C LEU A 97 19.80 -28.58 0.08
N MET A 98 19.55 -27.27 0.14
CA MET A 98 19.99 -26.44 1.27
C MET A 98 18.79 -26.08 2.15
N LYS A 99 18.65 -26.84 3.25
CA LYS A 99 17.81 -26.48 4.39
C LYS A 99 18.44 -25.28 5.08
N SER A 100 17.69 -24.18 5.26
CA SER A 100 18.06 -23.14 6.21
C SER A 100 16.89 -22.85 7.13
N ASN A 101 17.16 -23.09 8.42
CA ASN A 101 16.25 -22.98 9.55
C ASN A 101 15.62 -21.58 9.66
N ILE A 102 14.29 -21.58 9.83
CA ILE A 102 13.54 -20.42 10.29
C ILE A 102 13.74 -20.34 11.80
N SER A 103 14.51 -19.35 12.25
CA SER A 103 14.42 -18.82 13.61
C SER A 103 14.49 -17.31 13.52
N GLY A 104 13.47 -16.65 14.07
CA GLY A 104 13.28 -15.21 13.97
C GLY A 104 14.44 -14.40 14.55
N SER A 105 14.68 -13.25 13.93
CA SER A 105 15.32 -12.12 14.60
C SER A 105 14.97 -10.82 13.90
N LEU A 106 14.74 -9.83 14.73
CA LEU A 106 14.28 -8.47 14.52
C LEU A 106 15.26 -7.62 13.71
N PHE A 107 14.71 -6.71 12.90
CA PHE A 107 15.34 -5.47 12.39
C PHE A 107 16.76 -5.62 11.80
N ALA A 108 16.84 -6.02 10.52
CA ALA A 108 18.04 -5.80 9.71
C ALA A 108 17.91 -4.49 8.91
N LYS A 109 18.61 -3.44 9.35
CA LYS A 109 19.01 -2.30 8.51
C LYS A 109 19.81 -2.86 7.32
N HIS A 110 19.18 -3.05 6.17
CA HIS A 110 19.91 -3.30 4.93
C HIS A 110 20.56 -2.00 4.42
N SER A 111 21.75 -1.71 4.95
CA SER A 111 22.70 -0.78 4.33
C SER A 111 23.35 -1.47 3.15
N TRP A 112 22.95 -1.10 1.93
CA TRP A 112 23.60 -1.52 0.69
C TRP A 112 24.88 -0.69 0.49
N LEU A 113 25.97 -1.03 1.18
CA LEU A 113 27.31 -0.50 0.90
C LEU A 113 27.97 -1.34 -0.20
N GLY A 114 27.66 -1.00 -1.44
CA GLY A 114 28.39 -1.42 -2.63
C GLY A 114 28.07 -0.42 -3.74
N THR A 115 29.07 0.37 -4.14
CA THR A 115 29.07 1.35 -5.26
C THR A 115 27.74 1.46 -6.01
N GLN A 116 26.81 2.21 -5.41
CA GLN A 116 25.41 2.27 -5.82
C GLN A 116 25.26 3.11 -7.07
N ARG A 117 24.85 2.49 -8.19
CA ARG A 117 23.96 3.16 -9.14
C ARG A 117 22.81 3.78 -8.33
N ASN A 118 22.44 5.03 -8.57
CA ASN A 118 21.41 5.77 -7.82
C ASN A 118 20.05 5.02 -7.77
N ILE A 119 19.90 4.06 -6.86
CA ILE A 119 18.64 3.34 -6.63
C ILE A 119 17.62 4.38 -6.17
N PRO A 120 16.46 4.49 -6.82
CA PRO A 120 15.45 5.45 -6.45
C PRO A 120 14.86 5.09 -5.07
N VAL A 121 14.85 6.07 -4.17
CA VAL A 121 14.34 5.91 -2.80
C VAL A 121 13.11 6.80 -2.60
N VAL A 122 12.07 6.28 -1.95
CA VAL A 122 10.90 7.04 -1.50
C VAL A 122 11.17 7.64 -0.12
N LEU A 123 10.94 8.93 0.06
CA LEU A 123 10.90 9.54 1.39
C LEU A 123 9.47 9.38 1.96
N LEU A 124 9.31 8.57 3.00
CA LEU A 124 8.00 8.22 3.56
C LEU A 124 7.84 8.80 4.97
N PHE A 125 6.90 9.73 5.11
CA PHE A 125 6.48 10.30 6.37
C PHE A 125 5.30 9.51 6.95
N LEU A 126 5.52 8.85 8.09
CA LEU A 126 4.51 8.06 8.81
C LEU A 126 4.04 8.78 10.08
N GLU A 127 2.81 8.54 10.50
CA GLU A 127 2.33 9.00 11.81
C GLU A 127 3.02 8.21 12.94
N THR A 128 3.03 6.89 12.81
CA THR A 128 3.71 5.98 13.73
C THR A 128 4.34 4.80 12.98
N HIS A 129 5.24 4.06 13.61
CA HIS A 129 5.75 2.82 13.02
C HIS A 129 4.69 1.72 12.87
N TYR A 130 3.53 1.84 13.52
CA TYR A 130 2.52 0.79 13.60
C TYR A 130 1.20 1.18 12.95
N SER A 131 1.13 2.32 12.27
CA SER A 131 -0.08 2.78 11.62
C SER A 131 -0.47 1.82 10.50
N SER A 132 -1.77 1.49 10.43
CA SER A 132 -2.27 0.50 9.47
C SER A 132 -1.98 0.93 8.03
N LEU A 133 -2.23 2.20 7.69
CA LEU A 133 -1.95 2.71 6.34
C LEU A 133 -0.44 2.76 6.07
N GLY A 134 0.36 3.23 7.04
CA GLY A 134 1.81 3.20 6.93
C GLY A 134 2.37 1.81 6.61
N GLN A 135 1.87 0.77 7.28
CA GLN A 135 2.25 -0.62 7.02
C GLN A 135 1.78 -1.11 5.64
N GLU A 136 0.60 -0.71 5.18
CA GLU A 136 0.15 -1.01 3.82
C GLU A 136 1.03 -0.35 2.75
N ILE A 137 1.43 0.91 2.96
CA ILE A 137 2.36 1.61 2.06
C ILE A 137 3.70 0.89 2.02
N ILE A 138 4.27 0.54 3.18
CA ILE A 138 5.54 -0.21 3.28
C ILE A 138 5.43 -1.54 2.54
N ALA A 139 4.38 -2.32 2.81
CA ALA A 139 4.19 -3.63 2.17
C ALA A 139 4.10 -3.52 0.64
N LEU A 140 3.47 -2.46 0.11
CA LEU A 140 3.45 -2.21 -1.33
C LEU A 140 4.82 -1.83 -1.89
N LEU A 141 5.59 -0.99 -1.19
CA LEU A 141 6.94 -0.61 -1.60
C LEU A 141 7.89 -1.81 -1.59
N GLU A 142 7.85 -2.63 -0.54
CA GLU A 142 8.62 -3.86 -0.42
C GLU A 142 8.23 -4.89 -1.49
N GLY A 143 6.92 -5.10 -1.71
CA GLY A 143 6.40 -5.98 -2.76
C GLY A 143 6.82 -5.53 -4.17
N ALA A 144 6.90 -4.22 -4.41
CA ALA A 144 7.40 -3.64 -5.64
C ALA A 144 8.93 -3.55 -5.71
N ARG A 145 9.65 -3.91 -4.64
CA ARG A 145 11.11 -3.77 -4.47
C ARG A 145 11.60 -2.33 -4.66
N PHE A 146 10.82 -1.36 -4.21
CA PHE A 146 11.19 0.04 -4.18
C PHE A 146 11.84 0.40 -2.86
N GLY A 147 13.00 1.04 -2.91
CA GLY A 147 13.69 1.52 -1.70
C GLY A 147 12.92 2.66 -1.04
N TYR A 148 12.97 2.74 0.28
CA TYR A 148 12.34 3.84 1.04
C TYR A 148 13.15 4.23 2.28
N GLN A 149 12.99 5.48 2.72
CA GLN A 149 13.48 6.01 3.97
C GLN A 149 12.29 6.51 4.79
N LEU A 150 12.22 6.09 6.06
CA LEU A 150 11.14 6.45 6.97
C LEU A 150 11.48 7.69 7.79
N GLU A 151 10.50 8.57 7.96
CA GLU A 151 10.49 9.68 8.91
C GLU A 151 9.19 9.60 9.72
N VAL A 152 9.27 9.42 11.04
CA VAL A 152 8.09 9.13 11.87
C VAL A 152 7.67 10.33 12.73
N ALA A 153 6.37 10.63 12.72
CA ALA A 153 5.76 11.80 13.36
C ALA A 153 5.77 11.76 14.89
N ALA A 154 6.13 10.65 15.54
CA ALA A 154 6.27 10.59 17.00
C ALA A 154 7.28 11.64 17.56
N ALA A 155 8.16 12.17 16.71
CA ALA A 155 9.02 13.32 17.00
C ALA A 155 8.40 14.68 16.57
N GLY A 156 7.09 14.75 16.32
CA GLY A 156 6.32 15.91 15.88
C GLY A 156 6.75 16.52 14.54
N PHE A 157 7.51 15.80 13.71
CA PHE A 157 8.32 16.38 12.61
C PHE A 157 9.06 17.66 13.05
N LYS A 158 9.38 17.77 14.35
CA LYS A 158 10.05 18.93 14.94
C LYS A 158 11.51 18.95 14.52
N GLY A 159 12.11 17.79 14.29
CA GLY A 159 13.44 17.65 13.68
C GLY A 159 13.49 18.20 12.25
N ASP A 160 14.69 18.52 11.78
CA ASP A 160 14.91 18.99 10.42
C ASP A 160 14.54 17.92 9.38
N LEU A 161 14.17 18.37 8.19
CA LEU A 161 14.01 17.45 7.07
C LEU A 161 15.34 16.73 6.82
N PRO A 162 15.32 15.42 6.46
CA PRO A 162 16.54 14.75 6.05
C PRO A 162 17.16 15.46 4.86
N SER A 163 18.48 15.35 4.68
CA SER A 163 19.15 15.94 3.51
C SER A 163 18.52 15.43 2.22
N LEU A 164 17.79 16.32 1.53
CA LEU A 164 17.04 16.01 0.30
C LEU A 164 17.95 15.82 -0.92
N ARG A 165 19.16 16.38 -0.86
CA ARG A 165 20.18 16.22 -1.90
C ARG A 165 21.27 15.27 -1.45
N ALA A 166 21.78 14.50 -2.40
CA ALA A 166 23.01 13.74 -2.22
C ALA A 166 24.22 14.69 -2.27
N PRO A 167 25.41 14.28 -1.76
CA PRO A 167 26.62 15.11 -1.76
C PRO A 167 27.07 15.56 -3.16
N ASP A 168 26.71 14.79 -4.19
CA ASP A 168 26.98 15.09 -5.61
C ASP A 168 25.98 16.08 -6.24
N GLY A 169 25.03 16.58 -5.45
CA GLY A 169 23.99 17.52 -5.88
C GLY A 169 22.77 16.88 -6.54
N GLN A 170 22.74 15.56 -6.71
CA GLN A 170 21.59 14.86 -7.30
C GLN A 170 20.41 14.74 -6.32
N ALA A 171 19.23 14.49 -6.89
CA ALA A 171 18.02 14.17 -6.14
C ALA A 171 18.19 12.87 -5.36
N ARG A 172 18.15 12.93 -4.03
CA ARG A 172 18.26 11.74 -3.17
C ARG A 172 16.99 10.88 -3.22
N PHE A 173 15.83 11.53 -3.24
CA PHE A 173 14.53 10.87 -3.20
C PHE A 173 13.79 11.00 -4.53
N ALA A 174 13.25 9.88 -5.01
CA ALA A 174 12.53 9.80 -6.27
C ALA A 174 11.04 10.16 -6.12
N ALA A 175 10.49 10.12 -4.90
CA ALA A 175 9.14 10.56 -4.56
C ALA A 175 9.07 10.85 -3.06
N VAL A 176 8.08 11.65 -2.66
CA VAL A 176 7.79 11.94 -1.25
C VAL A 176 6.37 11.48 -0.95
N VAL A 177 6.18 10.69 0.10
CA VAL A 177 4.89 10.14 0.49
C VAL A 177 4.58 10.58 1.92
N PHE A 178 3.39 11.13 2.13
CA PHE A 178 2.85 11.42 3.45
C PHE A 178 1.69 10.46 3.71
N GLU A 179 1.81 9.66 4.77
CA GLU A 179 0.69 8.86 5.27
C GLU A 179 -0.53 9.75 5.56
N ASN A 180 -0.32 10.96 6.07
CA ASN A 180 -1.37 11.95 6.24
C ASN A 180 -1.00 13.27 5.55
N VAL A 181 -1.72 13.63 4.49
CA VAL A 181 -1.49 14.86 3.70
C VAL A 181 -1.61 16.12 4.55
N LEU A 182 -2.36 16.09 5.66
CA LEU A 182 -2.46 17.23 6.58
C LEU A 182 -1.11 17.55 7.22
N ARG A 183 -0.20 16.59 7.35
CA ARG A 183 1.17 16.84 7.82
C ARG A 183 1.95 17.68 6.83
N TYR A 184 1.84 17.38 5.54
CA TYR A 184 2.43 18.18 4.48
C TYR A 184 1.85 19.61 4.46
N VAL A 185 0.53 19.73 4.53
CA VAL A 185 -0.15 21.03 4.53
C VAL A 185 0.26 21.89 5.73
N ARG A 186 0.40 21.27 6.91
CA ARG A 186 0.75 21.91 8.19
C ARG A 186 2.26 21.97 8.45
N LEU A 187 3.11 21.59 7.49
CA LEU A 187 4.55 21.77 7.62
C LEU A 187 4.89 23.23 7.88
N ASP A 188 5.94 23.46 8.66
CA ASP A 188 6.51 24.80 8.83
C ASP A 188 6.81 25.43 7.44
N GLY A 189 6.55 26.73 7.32
CA GLY A 189 6.64 27.44 6.04
C GLY A 189 8.03 27.36 5.39
N HIS A 190 9.11 27.33 6.16
CA HIS A 190 10.46 27.15 5.63
C HIS A 190 10.68 25.73 5.12
N LYS A 191 10.31 24.72 5.93
CA LYS A 191 10.44 23.29 5.57
C LYS A 191 9.60 22.95 4.34
N LYS A 192 8.36 23.45 4.28
CA LYS A 192 7.45 23.27 3.14
C LYS A 192 8.04 23.85 1.85
N LYS A 193 8.52 25.11 1.90
CA LYS A 193 9.17 25.75 0.75
C LYS A 193 10.44 25.01 0.30
N LEU A 194 11.23 24.50 1.23
CA LEU A 194 12.43 23.71 0.91
C LEU A 194 12.07 22.42 0.16
N LEU A 195 11.04 21.71 0.64
CA LEU A 195 10.53 20.49 0.02
C LEU A 195 9.93 20.76 -1.36
N GLU A 196 9.10 21.80 -1.49
CA GLU A 196 8.48 22.19 -2.77
C GLU A 196 9.52 22.62 -3.79
N LYS A 197 10.53 23.41 -3.39
CA LYS A 197 11.66 23.77 -4.24
C LYS A 197 12.46 22.55 -4.70
N TYR A 198 12.66 21.57 -3.82
CA TYR A 198 13.29 20.30 -4.19
C TYR A 198 12.45 19.56 -5.23
N CYS A 199 11.15 19.40 -4.99
CA CYS A 199 10.23 18.70 -5.87
C CYS A 199 10.17 19.37 -7.26
N SER A 200 10.00 20.69 -7.32
CA SER A 200 9.94 21.42 -8.60
C SER A 200 11.27 21.40 -9.34
N GLN A 201 12.41 21.53 -8.65
CA GLN A 201 13.73 21.54 -9.27
C GLN A 201 14.09 20.20 -9.92
N PHE A 202 13.78 19.08 -9.26
CA PHE A 202 14.12 17.74 -9.76
C PHE A 202 12.97 17.07 -10.52
N GLY A 203 11.77 17.66 -10.51
CA GLY A 203 10.56 17.10 -11.09
C GLY A 203 10.07 15.86 -10.34
N MET A 204 10.23 15.84 -9.02
CA MET A 204 9.72 14.78 -8.14
C MET A 204 8.40 15.24 -7.53
N GLY A 205 7.44 14.34 -7.35
CA GLY A 205 6.14 14.69 -6.78
C GLY A 205 5.89 14.19 -5.36
N ILE A 206 4.80 14.69 -4.80
CA ILE A 206 4.31 14.41 -3.46
C ILE A 206 3.05 13.54 -3.56
N ILE A 207 2.96 12.50 -2.76
CA ILE A 207 1.76 11.66 -2.61
C ILE A 207 1.27 11.82 -1.18
N GLY A 208 -0.03 12.00 -0.98
CA GLY A 208 -0.63 12.12 0.34
C GLY A 208 -1.94 11.36 0.44
N PHE A 209 -2.25 10.87 1.63
CA PHE A 209 -3.57 10.31 1.92
C PHE A 209 -4.29 11.22 2.92
N LEU A 210 -5.57 11.49 2.67
CA LEU A 210 -6.39 12.27 3.57
C LEU A 210 -7.07 11.32 4.56
N GLN A 211 -6.63 11.34 5.82
CA GLN A 211 -7.23 10.60 6.92
C GLN A 211 -7.95 11.57 7.86
N ILE A 212 -9.27 11.46 7.95
CA ILE A 212 -10.15 12.37 8.70
C ILE A 212 -10.21 11.99 10.19
N ASN A 213 -9.93 10.73 10.52
CA ASN A 213 -10.42 10.12 11.75
C ASN A 213 -9.50 10.32 12.97
N GLU A 214 -8.26 10.77 12.75
CA GLU A 214 -7.24 10.80 13.82
C GLU A 214 -6.86 12.21 14.29
N HIS A 215 -7.10 13.24 13.46
CA HIS A 215 -6.56 14.59 13.70
C HIS A 215 -7.59 15.73 13.49
N GLY A 216 -8.88 15.40 13.57
CA GLY A 216 -9.99 16.29 13.32
C GLY A 216 -10.32 16.38 11.82
N SER A 217 -11.61 16.55 11.52
CA SER A 217 -12.05 16.75 10.13
C SER A 217 -11.26 17.89 9.50
N PRO A 218 -10.71 17.73 8.29
CA PRO A 218 -10.34 18.89 7.51
C PRO A 218 -11.58 19.80 7.43
N GLY A 219 -11.35 21.12 7.43
CA GLY A 219 -12.41 22.04 7.04
C GLY A 219 -12.91 21.70 5.62
N PRO A 220 -13.93 22.42 5.13
CA PRO A 220 -14.42 22.21 3.77
C PRO A 220 -13.33 22.36 2.71
N ASP A 221 -12.21 23.01 3.03
CA ASP A 221 -11.07 23.22 2.14
C ASP A 221 -9.79 22.61 2.71
N LEU A 222 -8.95 22.07 1.83
CA LEU A 222 -7.60 21.62 2.12
C LEU A 222 -6.63 22.82 2.01
N PRO A 223 -6.09 23.34 3.13
CA PRO A 223 -5.41 24.62 3.13
C PRO A 223 -4.20 24.68 2.18
N GLY A 224 -4.11 25.77 1.43
CA GLY A 224 -2.98 26.03 0.52
C GLY A 224 -2.92 25.12 -0.72
N LEU A 225 -3.91 24.25 -0.94
CA LEU A 225 -3.98 23.37 -2.10
C LEU A 225 -5.17 23.66 -3.02
N GLY A 226 -6.09 24.55 -2.64
CA GLY A 226 -7.22 24.94 -3.50
C GLY A 226 -8.20 23.80 -3.80
N LEU A 227 -8.23 22.77 -2.94
CA LEU A 227 -9.14 21.64 -3.02
C LEU A 227 -10.21 21.78 -1.95
N ARG A 228 -11.46 21.58 -2.34
CA ARG A 228 -12.58 21.41 -1.42
C ARG A 228 -12.77 19.92 -1.15
N VAL A 229 -13.05 19.57 0.09
CA VAL A 229 -13.20 18.20 0.57
C VAL A 229 -14.65 17.97 0.97
N GLN A 230 -15.26 16.93 0.41
CA GLN A 230 -16.54 16.42 0.84
C GLN A 230 -16.38 14.99 1.36
N THR A 231 -17.05 14.67 2.46
CA THR A 231 -16.91 13.36 3.12
C THR A 231 -18.14 12.51 2.87
N PHE A 232 -17.91 11.20 2.70
CA PHE A 232 -18.93 10.21 2.41
C PHE A 232 -18.69 8.99 3.30
N SER A 233 -19.73 8.50 3.97
CA SER A 233 -19.61 7.26 4.76
C SER A 233 -19.21 6.08 3.88
N GLU A 234 -19.82 6.02 2.69
CA GLU A 234 -19.65 4.96 1.70
C GLU A 234 -19.83 5.51 0.29
N LEU A 235 -19.14 4.89 -0.66
CA LEU A 235 -19.26 5.16 -2.10
C LEU A 235 -19.42 3.82 -2.84
N LYS A 236 -19.86 3.87 -4.09
CA LYS A 236 -20.02 2.68 -4.97
C LYS A 236 -19.47 2.94 -6.37
N HIS A 237 -19.30 1.87 -7.15
CA HIS A 237 -19.04 1.93 -8.58
C HIS A 237 -17.77 2.71 -8.95
N ALA A 238 -16.61 2.27 -8.46
CA ALA A 238 -15.34 2.95 -8.74
C ALA A 238 -14.91 2.77 -10.20
N THR A 239 -14.43 3.83 -10.85
CA THR A 239 -13.94 3.79 -12.22
C THR A 239 -12.71 4.69 -12.40
N ILE A 240 -11.75 4.23 -13.20
CA ILE A 240 -10.58 5.02 -13.56
C ILE A 240 -11.00 6.05 -14.60
N ASN A 241 -10.65 7.32 -14.37
CA ASN A 241 -10.97 8.39 -15.31
C ASN A 241 -10.27 8.12 -16.67
N PRO A 242 -11.02 8.03 -17.79
CA PRO A 242 -10.42 7.74 -19.10
C PRO A 242 -9.46 8.82 -19.59
N THR A 243 -9.54 10.04 -19.06
CA THR A 243 -8.63 11.14 -19.41
C THR A 243 -7.35 11.15 -18.57
N ALA A 244 -7.23 10.30 -17.55
CA ALA A 244 -6.13 10.31 -16.59
C ALA A 244 -4.77 10.05 -17.27
N THR A 245 -3.79 10.90 -16.96
CA THR A 245 -2.46 10.90 -17.60
C THR A 245 -1.38 10.20 -16.77
N ALA A 246 -1.66 9.88 -15.52
CA ALA A 246 -0.72 9.27 -14.57
C ALA A 246 -0.84 7.74 -14.48
N LEU A 247 -1.36 7.07 -15.51
CA LEU A 247 -1.63 5.63 -15.50
C LEU A 247 -0.57 4.86 -16.27
N ARG A 248 -0.24 3.65 -15.81
CA ARG A 248 0.69 2.75 -16.50
C ARG A 248 0.23 1.30 -16.46
N LEU A 249 -0.11 0.81 -15.27
CA LEU A 249 -0.61 -0.54 -15.00
C LEU A 249 -2.13 -0.56 -15.01
N THR A 250 -2.76 0.45 -14.40
CA THR A 250 -4.22 0.63 -14.42
C THR A 250 -4.67 1.14 -15.77
N ARG A 251 -5.88 0.75 -16.19
CA ARG A 251 -6.49 1.19 -17.45
C ARG A 251 -7.95 1.56 -17.23
N PRO A 252 -8.46 2.60 -17.91
CA PRO A 252 -9.88 2.88 -17.94
C PRO A 252 -10.64 1.83 -18.75
N GLY A 253 -11.97 1.88 -18.68
CA GLY A 253 -12.88 1.06 -19.51
C GLY A 253 -13.71 0.05 -18.73
N ASN A 254 -13.43 -0.15 -17.44
CA ASN A 254 -14.23 -0.98 -16.55
C ASN A 254 -14.58 -0.23 -15.26
N THR A 255 -15.74 -0.57 -14.71
CA THR A 255 -16.21 -0.08 -13.41
C THR A 255 -16.20 -1.23 -12.42
N PHE A 256 -15.56 -1.03 -11.27
CA PHE A 256 -15.67 -1.95 -10.15
C PHE A 256 -17.12 -1.91 -9.62
N PRO A 257 -17.89 -3.01 -9.67
CA PRO A 257 -19.28 -2.99 -9.26
C PRO A 257 -19.41 -3.03 -7.73
N GLY A 258 -20.45 -2.37 -7.19
CA GLY A 258 -20.80 -2.44 -5.77
C GLY A 258 -20.11 -1.39 -4.90
N LEU A 259 -20.21 -1.58 -3.58
CA LEU A 259 -19.67 -0.68 -2.56
C LEU A 259 -18.13 -0.72 -2.53
N LEU A 260 -17.50 0.44 -2.42
CA LEU A 260 -16.05 0.52 -2.24
C LEU A 260 -15.66 0.03 -0.84
N PRO A 261 -14.60 -0.80 -0.73
CA PRO A 261 -14.07 -1.21 0.58
C PRO A 261 -13.57 -0.02 1.40
N GLY A 262 -13.69 -0.12 2.73
CA GLY A 262 -13.29 0.95 3.65
C GLY A 262 -14.48 1.80 4.09
N ARG A 263 -14.20 2.84 4.90
CA ARG A 263 -15.20 3.79 5.41
C ARG A 263 -14.66 5.20 5.23
N GLU A 264 -15.55 6.18 5.33
CA GLU A 264 -15.19 7.60 5.43
C GLU A 264 -14.32 8.07 4.27
N TRP A 265 -14.86 7.91 3.07
CA TRP A 265 -14.26 8.38 1.84
C TRP A 265 -14.29 9.91 1.76
N SER A 266 -13.19 10.49 1.32
CA SER A 266 -13.12 11.89 0.93
C SER A 266 -13.17 12.02 -0.59
N ALA A 267 -14.02 12.91 -1.08
CA ALA A 267 -13.99 13.38 -2.45
C ALA A 267 -13.41 14.78 -2.53
N PHE A 268 -12.82 15.10 -3.68
CA PHE A 268 -12.16 16.36 -3.95
C PHE A 268 -12.88 17.12 -5.05
N HIS A 269 -13.12 18.40 -4.81
CA HIS A 269 -13.64 19.33 -5.80
C HIS A 269 -12.67 20.51 -5.95
N TRP A 270 -12.58 21.05 -7.15
CA TRP A 270 -11.68 22.14 -7.45
C TRP A 270 -12.26 23.04 -8.54
N ASN A 271 -11.73 24.25 -8.63
CA ASN A 271 -12.08 25.19 -9.69
C ASN A 271 -10.89 25.43 -10.65
N ALA A 272 -9.66 25.04 -10.27
CA ALA A 272 -8.45 25.28 -11.05
C ALA A 272 -8.18 24.20 -12.10
N SER A 273 -7.67 24.59 -13.27
CA SER A 273 -7.38 23.65 -14.38
C SER A 273 -6.15 22.75 -14.16
N THR A 274 -5.36 22.95 -13.11
CA THR A 274 -4.17 22.13 -12.79
C THR A 274 -4.51 20.71 -12.35
N PHE A 275 -5.71 20.51 -11.83
CA PHE A 275 -6.14 19.24 -11.26
C PHE A 275 -6.80 18.34 -12.30
N GLN A 276 -6.55 17.05 -12.13
CA GLN A 276 -7.19 15.98 -12.89
C GLN A 276 -7.67 14.89 -11.93
N SER A 277 -8.88 14.39 -12.15
CA SER A 277 -9.35 13.18 -11.49
C SER A 277 -8.62 11.94 -12.01
N LEU A 278 -8.17 11.06 -11.11
CA LEU A 278 -7.62 9.74 -11.46
C LEU A 278 -8.62 8.61 -11.21
N LEU A 279 -9.27 8.65 -10.06
CA LEU A 279 -10.27 7.67 -9.64
C LEU A 279 -11.58 8.37 -9.28
N LEU A 280 -12.65 7.88 -9.88
CA LEU A 280 -14.02 8.34 -9.69
C LEU A 280 -14.82 7.28 -8.94
N ALA A 281 -15.80 7.70 -8.15
CA ALA A 281 -16.78 6.83 -7.51
C ALA A 281 -18.13 7.55 -7.38
N TYR A 282 -19.20 6.83 -7.09
CA TYR A 282 -20.55 7.40 -7.02
C TYR A 282 -21.10 7.35 -5.60
N PRO A 283 -21.82 8.38 -5.14
CA PRO A 283 -22.61 8.30 -3.91
C PRO A 283 -23.63 7.17 -3.98
N ILE A 284 -23.92 6.51 -2.86
CA ILE A 284 -24.88 5.39 -2.82
C ILE A 284 -26.26 5.79 -3.35
N ALA A 285 -26.71 7.01 -3.03
CA ALA A 285 -28.00 7.54 -3.45
C ALA A 285 -28.10 7.76 -4.97
N CYS A 286 -26.98 7.81 -5.68
CA CYS A 286 -26.93 8.12 -7.10
C CYS A 286 -26.80 6.86 -7.95
N GLN A 287 -27.55 6.77 -9.05
CA GLN A 287 -27.32 5.78 -10.11
C GLN A 287 -26.21 6.30 -11.05
N PRO A 288 -25.31 5.45 -11.59
CA PRO A 288 -24.25 5.88 -12.50
C PRO A 288 -24.75 6.64 -13.75
N SER A 289 -26.00 6.41 -14.14
CA SER A 289 -26.66 7.05 -15.29
C SER A 289 -27.22 8.45 -15.02
N GLN A 290 -27.33 8.87 -13.76
CA GLN A 290 -27.96 10.15 -13.38
C GLN A 290 -27.17 10.98 -12.36
N GLY A 291 -26.22 10.36 -11.66
CA GLY A 291 -25.40 11.05 -10.66
C GLY A 291 -24.09 11.59 -11.21
N GLN A 292 -23.65 12.71 -10.65
CA GLN A 292 -22.28 13.18 -10.83
C GLN A 292 -21.34 12.26 -10.07
N ALA A 293 -20.26 11.83 -10.73
CA ALA A 293 -19.22 11.03 -10.09
C ALA A 293 -18.32 11.94 -9.24
N GLU A 294 -17.93 11.42 -8.09
CA GLU A 294 -17.04 12.05 -7.13
C GLU A 294 -15.59 11.66 -7.37
N THR A 295 -14.68 12.62 -7.29
CA THR A 295 -13.24 12.36 -7.45
C THR A 295 -12.63 11.96 -6.12
N VAL A 296 -12.27 10.69 -5.98
CA VAL A 296 -11.68 10.14 -4.74
C VAL A 296 -10.15 10.06 -4.78
N VAL A 297 -9.55 10.21 -5.95
CA VAL A 297 -8.10 10.41 -6.10
C VAL A 297 -7.86 11.53 -7.11
N VAL A 298 -7.21 12.60 -6.67
CA VAL A 298 -6.95 13.80 -7.48
C VAL A 298 -5.45 13.96 -7.73
N TYR A 299 -5.11 14.38 -8.95
CA TYR A 299 -3.74 14.67 -9.38
C TYR A 299 -3.60 16.14 -9.75
N ASP A 300 -2.83 16.88 -8.95
CA ASP A 300 -2.27 18.18 -9.31
C ASP A 300 -1.03 17.95 -10.18
N ARG A 301 -1.08 18.43 -11.42
CA ARG A 301 0.04 18.32 -12.36
C ARG A 301 1.16 19.31 -12.06
N GLY A 302 0.96 20.21 -11.09
CA GLY A 302 1.93 21.24 -10.74
C GLY A 302 2.04 22.34 -11.80
N LEU A 303 0.96 22.63 -12.54
CA LEU A 303 1.00 23.66 -13.59
C LEU A 303 1.17 25.07 -13.03
N GLN A 304 0.87 25.28 -11.74
CA GLN A 304 0.95 26.58 -11.08
C GLN A 304 2.31 26.82 -10.41
N ASP A 305 2.87 25.81 -9.73
CA ASP A 305 4.08 25.95 -8.89
C ASP A 305 5.20 24.96 -9.22
N GLY A 306 5.01 24.13 -10.24
CA GLY A 306 5.96 23.10 -10.67
C GLY A 306 5.99 21.85 -9.78
N VAL A 307 5.10 21.73 -8.79
CA VAL A 307 5.09 20.61 -7.85
C VAL A 307 3.90 19.70 -8.15
N GLN A 308 4.20 18.46 -8.53
CA GLN A 308 3.18 17.43 -8.72
C GLN A 308 2.68 16.92 -7.38
N ARG A 309 1.36 16.78 -7.22
CA ARG A 309 0.75 16.25 -5.99
C ARG A 309 -0.35 15.27 -6.32
N VAL A 310 -0.37 14.11 -5.68
CA VAL A 310 -1.50 13.19 -5.76
C VAL A 310 -2.06 12.96 -4.38
N ILE A 311 -3.38 13.12 -4.25
CA ILE A 311 -4.07 13.00 -2.98
C ILE A 311 -5.14 11.93 -3.08
N PHE A 312 -5.03 10.95 -2.19
CA PHE A 312 -6.00 9.88 -2.01
C PHE A 312 -7.01 10.27 -0.93
N GLY A 313 -8.29 10.05 -1.22
CA GLY A 313 -9.39 10.34 -0.31
C GLY A 313 -9.69 9.23 0.70
N ASN A 314 -8.94 8.12 0.65
CA ASN A 314 -8.98 7.04 1.63
C ASN A 314 -7.63 6.32 1.61
N GLY A 315 -7.41 5.37 2.52
CA GLY A 315 -6.23 4.50 2.55
C GLY A 315 -6.22 3.43 1.45
N LEU A 316 -5.32 2.46 1.58
CA LEU A 316 -5.02 1.47 0.55
C LEU A 316 -5.80 0.15 0.70
N PHE A 317 -6.89 0.13 1.47
CA PHE A 317 -7.76 -1.05 1.62
C PHE A 317 -8.37 -1.52 0.30
N PHE A 318 -8.67 -0.59 -0.62
CA PHE A 318 -9.21 -0.93 -1.94
C PHE A 318 -8.08 -1.29 -2.91
N TRP A 319 -8.10 -2.51 -3.46
CA TRP A 319 -7.04 -3.04 -4.34
C TRP A 319 -6.72 -2.13 -5.54
N LEU A 320 -7.71 -1.44 -6.10
CA LEU A 320 -7.48 -0.54 -7.24
C LEU A 320 -6.65 0.68 -6.84
N GLN A 321 -6.82 1.19 -5.61
CA GLN A 321 -5.95 2.24 -5.08
C GLN A 321 -4.51 1.76 -4.91
N ARG A 322 -4.29 0.49 -4.54
CA ARG A 322 -2.94 -0.10 -4.46
C ARG A 322 -2.24 -0.10 -5.82
N LEU A 323 -2.94 -0.52 -6.87
CA LEU A 323 -2.39 -0.46 -8.23
C LEU A 323 -2.18 0.98 -8.69
N LEU A 324 -3.13 1.87 -8.40
CA LEU A 324 -3.03 3.27 -8.76
C LEU A 324 -1.87 3.96 -8.03
N PHE A 325 -1.60 3.61 -6.78
CA PHE A 325 -0.43 4.09 -6.03
C PHE A 325 0.89 3.73 -6.73
N VAL A 326 1.01 2.52 -7.27
CA VAL A 326 2.20 2.12 -8.05
C VAL A 326 2.32 2.90 -9.35
N ASP A 327 1.21 3.16 -10.04
CA ASP A 327 1.18 4.02 -11.24
C ASP A 327 1.60 5.45 -10.93
N ILE A 328 1.08 6.00 -9.84
CA ILE A 328 1.40 7.34 -9.37
C ILE A 328 2.87 7.45 -9.01
N LEU A 329 3.44 6.46 -8.29
CA LEU A 329 4.88 6.42 -8.02
C LEU A 329 5.70 6.49 -9.31
N ALA A 330 5.29 5.79 -10.37
CA ALA A 330 5.94 5.88 -11.67
C ALA A 330 5.80 7.29 -12.28
N ALA A 331 4.62 7.89 -12.22
CA ALA A 331 4.39 9.23 -12.76
C ALA A 331 5.21 10.30 -12.03
N VAL A 332 5.11 10.37 -10.69
CA VAL A 332 5.74 11.42 -9.88
C VAL A 332 7.24 11.26 -9.72
N SER A 333 7.79 10.10 -10.07
CA SER A 333 9.23 9.82 -10.08
C SER A 333 9.85 9.85 -11.47
N ARG A 334 9.10 10.28 -12.49
CA ARG A 334 9.53 10.32 -13.90
C ARG A 334 9.98 8.95 -14.41
N GLY A 335 9.28 7.90 -13.98
CA GLY A 335 9.54 6.52 -14.35
C GLY A 335 10.66 5.83 -13.57
N ARG A 336 11.29 6.50 -12.58
CA ARG A 336 12.34 5.89 -11.76
C ARG A 336 11.80 4.77 -10.86
N LEU A 337 10.61 4.95 -10.29
CA LEU A 337 9.91 3.96 -9.46
C LEU A 337 8.81 3.30 -10.27
N SER A 338 9.15 2.29 -11.07
CA SER A 338 8.24 1.86 -12.11
C SER A 338 8.34 0.34 -12.39
N LEU A 339 7.20 -0.35 -12.41
CA LEU A 339 7.12 -1.79 -12.70
C LEU A 339 6.79 -2.06 -14.18
N LYS A 340 7.36 -3.13 -14.74
CA LYS A 340 7.00 -3.57 -16.10
C LYS A 340 5.50 -3.93 -16.16
N PRO A 341 4.82 -3.65 -17.29
CA PRO A 341 3.41 -3.99 -17.47
C PRO A 341 3.19 -5.49 -17.69
N ASP A 342 4.25 -6.28 -17.86
CA ASP A 342 4.18 -7.74 -18.06
C ASP A 342 3.46 -8.43 -16.90
N ARG A 343 2.56 -9.36 -17.22
CA ARG A 343 1.81 -10.16 -16.25
C ARG A 343 2.00 -11.62 -16.59
N TYR A 344 2.45 -12.38 -15.60
CA TYR A 344 2.62 -13.83 -15.70
C TYR A 344 1.47 -14.47 -14.91
N LEU A 345 0.71 -15.33 -15.57
CA LEU A 345 -0.27 -16.20 -14.93
C LEU A 345 0.33 -17.60 -14.92
N LEU A 346 0.70 -18.09 -13.74
CA LEU A 346 1.06 -19.48 -13.55
C LEU A 346 -0.21 -20.24 -13.18
N VAL A 347 -0.60 -21.20 -14.00
CA VAL A 347 -1.68 -22.14 -13.71
C VAL A 347 -1.01 -23.47 -13.42
N ASP A 348 -1.10 -23.89 -12.16
CA ASP A 348 -0.62 -25.20 -11.73
C ASP A 348 -1.80 -26.17 -11.64
N ILE A 349 -1.63 -27.38 -12.17
CA ILE A 349 -2.68 -28.41 -12.18
C ILE A 349 -2.17 -29.59 -11.38
N ASP A 350 -2.55 -29.63 -10.11
CA ASP A 350 -2.23 -30.72 -9.20
C ASP A 350 -3.15 -31.93 -9.42
N ASP A 351 -2.76 -33.06 -8.84
CA ASP A 351 -3.59 -34.25 -8.70
C ASP A 351 -4.14 -34.88 -10.00
N ILE A 352 -3.45 -34.63 -11.12
CA ILE A 352 -3.87 -35.08 -12.47
C ILE A 352 -4.24 -36.58 -12.52
N PHE A 353 -3.57 -37.43 -11.72
CA PHE A 353 -3.79 -38.88 -11.73
C PHE A 353 -4.38 -39.47 -10.45
N VAL A 354 -4.67 -38.67 -9.43
CA VAL A 354 -5.02 -39.15 -8.08
C VAL A 354 -6.44 -38.76 -7.63
N GLY A 355 -7.29 -38.30 -8.56
CA GLY A 355 -8.70 -38.03 -8.31
C GLY A 355 -9.52 -39.31 -8.01
N LYS A 356 -10.60 -39.16 -7.21
CA LYS A 356 -11.58 -40.22 -6.96
C LYS A 356 -12.36 -40.55 -8.23
N ASP A 357 -12.88 -41.77 -8.32
CA ASP A 357 -13.73 -42.19 -9.43
C ASP A 357 -14.94 -41.25 -9.57
N GLY A 358 -15.20 -40.80 -10.80
CA GLY A 358 -16.26 -39.82 -11.12
C GLY A 358 -15.82 -38.35 -11.09
N THR A 359 -14.67 -38.02 -10.47
CA THR A 359 -14.08 -36.66 -10.54
C THR A 359 -12.67 -36.64 -11.13
N ARG A 360 -12.09 -37.81 -11.38
CA ARG A 360 -10.79 -37.96 -12.05
C ARG A 360 -10.88 -37.46 -13.49
N MET A 361 -9.86 -36.70 -13.90
CA MET A 361 -9.73 -36.22 -15.27
C MET A 361 -9.72 -37.39 -16.26
N SER A 362 -10.62 -37.37 -17.23
CA SER A 362 -10.70 -38.37 -18.29
C SER A 362 -9.87 -37.95 -19.51
N PRO A 363 -9.48 -38.89 -20.40
CA PRO A 363 -8.86 -38.53 -21.68
C PRO A 363 -9.68 -37.50 -22.48
N ALA A 364 -11.01 -37.60 -22.45
CA ALA A 364 -11.90 -36.65 -23.13
C ALA A 364 -11.83 -35.23 -22.54
N ASP A 365 -11.53 -35.09 -21.25
CA ASP A 365 -11.35 -33.78 -20.61
C ASP A 365 -10.01 -33.15 -21.04
N VAL A 366 -8.95 -33.96 -21.14
CA VAL A 366 -7.64 -33.52 -21.65
C VAL A 366 -7.74 -33.11 -23.11
N GLU A 367 -8.47 -33.85 -23.95
CA GLU A 367 -8.69 -33.50 -25.36
C GLU A 367 -9.45 -32.19 -25.52
N LYS A 368 -10.42 -31.90 -24.65
CA LYS A 368 -11.09 -30.59 -24.63
C LYS A 368 -10.16 -29.46 -24.20
N PHE A 369 -9.24 -29.73 -23.29
CA PHE A 369 -8.26 -28.75 -22.81
C PHE A 369 -7.14 -28.50 -23.82
N CYS A 370 -6.74 -29.53 -24.57
CA CYS A 370 -5.70 -29.50 -25.60
C CYS A 370 -6.27 -30.04 -26.92
N PRO A 371 -7.12 -29.26 -27.63
CA PRO A 371 -7.66 -29.72 -28.89
C PRO A 371 -6.53 -29.98 -29.89
N PRO A 372 -6.65 -31.02 -30.74
CA PRO A 372 -5.65 -31.32 -31.75
C PRO A 372 -5.44 -30.10 -32.65
N LYS A 373 -4.18 -29.77 -32.92
CA LYS A 373 -3.84 -28.70 -33.87
C LYS A 373 -4.35 -29.10 -35.25
N VAL A 374 -5.30 -28.35 -35.79
CA VAL A 374 -5.80 -28.47 -37.16
C VAL A 374 -4.75 -27.96 -38.14
#